data_AF-A0A285TXF7-F1
#
_entry.id   AF-A0A285TXF7-F1
#
_cell.length_a   1.000
_cell.length_b   1.000
_cell.length_c   1.000
_cell.angle_alpha   90.00
_cell.angle_beta   90.00
_cell.angle_gamma   90.00
#
_symmetry.space_group_name_H-M   'P 1'
#
loop_
_entity.id
_entity.type
_entity.pdbx_description
1 polymer ?
#
loop_
_entity_poly.entity_id
_entity_poly.type
_entity_poly.pdbx_seq_one_letter_code
_entity_poly.pdbx_strand_id
1 'polypeptide(L)'
;MYSLIVAVISIALGVGIALSTIYYGGSAFTGSSAKTAEATLINSAQQISGATALFRTENSGNNAANIAELITENYLQAVPTAPNDATGAWEIGGVNDSFAYIQLSTAVPATPAAVSDNAICVRAEADNGPTTNDEATVADLASITLATGVPFDCLGVTGEGLYFAFKM
;
A
#
# COMPACT_ATOMS: atom_id res chain seq x y z
N MET A 1 -20.25 39.05 39.27
CA MET A 1 -18.97 38.33 39.54
C MET A 1 -19.05 36.84 39.20
N TYR A 2 -20.19 36.17 39.39
CA TYR A 2 -20.40 34.76 39.00
C TYR A 2 -20.22 34.47 37.50
N SER A 3 -20.65 35.40 36.63
CA SER A 3 -20.60 35.22 35.17
C SER A 3 -19.18 35.17 34.58
N LEU A 4 -18.19 35.81 35.24
CA LEU A 4 -16.81 35.81 34.74
C LEU A 4 -16.11 34.47 34.97
N ILE A 5 -16.37 33.83 36.12
CA ILE A 5 -15.82 32.51 36.45
C ILE A 5 -16.36 31.44 35.51
N VAL A 6 -17.68 31.45 35.25
CA VAL A 6 -18.30 30.48 34.33
C VAL A 6 -17.74 30.64 32.92
N ALA A 7 -17.57 31.87 32.42
CA ALA A 7 -17.02 32.13 31.09
C ALA A 7 -15.58 31.59 30.93
N VAL A 8 -14.71 31.79 31.92
CA VAL A 8 -13.31 31.31 31.87
C VAL A 8 -13.27 29.77 31.88
N ILE A 9 -14.09 29.12 32.69
CA ILE A 9 -14.17 27.65 32.76
C ILE A 9 -14.71 27.07 31.43
N SER A 10 -15.72 27.70 30.82
CA SER A 10 -16.26 27.26 29.52
C SER A 10 -15.24 27.34 28.40
N ILE A 11 -14.44 28.41 28.34
CA ILE A 11 -13.36 28.54 27.36
C ILE A 11 -12.30 27.46 27.58
N ALA A 12 -11.90 27.22 28.83
CA ALA A 12 -10.91 26.20 29.17
C ALA A 12 -11.39 24.77 28.78
N LEU A 13 -12.66 24.42 29.05
CA LEU A 13 -13.21 23.13 28.64
C LEU A 13 -13.30 22.99 27.12
N GLY A 14 -13.71 24.05 26.42
CA GLY A 14 -13.78 24.05 24.95
C GLY A 14 -12.41 23.80 24.32
N VAL A 15 -11.36 24.48 24.81
CA VAL A 15 -9.97 24.26 24.38
C VAL A 15 -9.52 22.83 24.70
N GLY A 16 -9.85 22.30 25.88
CA GLY A 16 -9.51 20.92 26.25
C GLY A 16 -10.10 19.87 25.30
N ILE A 17 -11.36 20.01 24.91
CA ILE A 17 -12.03 19.09 23.97
C ILE A 17 -11.46 19.25 22.55
N ALA A 18 -11.18 20.47 22.12
CA ALA A 18 -10.57 20.74 20.81
C ALA A 18 -9.17 20.11 20.69
N LEU A 19 -8.34 20.24 21.73
CA LEU A 19 -7.00 19.63 21.75
C LEU A 19 -7.08 18.09 21.76
N SER A 20 -8.03 17.53 22.52
CA SER A 20 -8.28 16.08 22.55
C SER A 20 -8.73 15.56 21.17
N THR A 21 -9.63 16.26 20.49
CA THR A 21 -10.09 15.86 19.15
C THR A 21 -9.02 15.99 18.08
N ILE A 22 -8.11 16.96 18.17
CA ILE A 22 -6.95 17.05 17.26
C ILE A 22 -5.98 15.89 17.51
N TYR A 23 -5.65 15.60 18.78
CA TYR A 23 -4.66 14.59 19.13
C TYR A 23 -5.16 13.14 18.91
N TYR A 24 -6.42 12.85 19.25
CA TYR A 24 -7.01 11.51 19.13
C TYR A 24 -7.85 11.31 17.87
N GLY A 25 -8.45 12.36 17.31
CA GLY A 25 -9.22 12.27 16.07
C GLY A 25 -8.33 12.16 14.83
N GLY A 26 -7.14 12.77 14.85
CA GLY A 26 -6.19 12.70 13.74
C GLY A 26 -5.67 11.29 13.48
N SER A 27 -5.25 10.57 14.53
CA SER A 27 -4.73 9.20 14.42
C SER A 27 -5.80 8.18 13.99
N ALA A 28 -7.06 8.38 14.40
CA ALA A 28 -8.18 7.57 13.94
C ALA A 28 -8.47 7.78 12.43
N PHE A 29 -8.40 9.02 11.95
CA PHE A 29 -8.63 9.35 10.55
C PHE A 29 -7.50 8.87 9.63
N THR A 30 -6.24 9.08 10.03
CA THR A 30 -5.07 8.59 9.27
C THR A 30 -5.01 7.07 9.27
N GLY A 31 -5.32 6.43 10.41
CA GLY A 31 -5.41 4.97 10.50
C GLY A 31 -6.51 4.38 9.63
N SER A 32 -7.69 5.02 9.56
CA SER A 32 -8.79 4.56 8.71
C SER A 32 -8.52 4.76 7.22
N SER A 33 -7.84 5.85 6.85
CA SER A 33 -7.47 6.13 5.46
C SER A 33 -6.43 5.12 4.98
N ALA A 34 -5.38 4.88 5.77
CA ALA A 34 -4.36 3.86 5.47
C ALA A 34 -4.96 2.46 5.33
N LYS A 35 -5.90 2.07 6.20
CA LYS A 35 -6.63 0.79 6.10
C LYS A 35 -7.42 0.67 4.80
N THR A 36 -8.07 1.76 4.38
CA THR A 36 -8.86 1.77 3.14
C THR A 36 -7.94 1.68 1.93
N ALA A 37 -6.82 2.39 1.95
CA ALA A 37 -5.82 2.36 0.88
C ALA A 37 -5.20 0.97 0.73
N GLU A 38 -4.78 0.36 1.84
CA GLU A 38 -4.29 -1.02 1.91
C GLU A 38 -5.31 -2.01 1.34
N ALA A 39 -6.56 -2.00 1.83
CA ALA A 39 -7.60 -2.90 1.32
C ALA A 39 -7.85 -2.69 -0.18
N THR A 40 -7.75 -1.45 -0.67
CA THR A 40 -7.87 -1.14 -2.10
C THR A 40 -6.70 -1.72 -2.89
N LEU A 41 -5.46 -1.62 -2.38
CA LEU A 41 -4.27 -2.21 -3.00
C LEU A 41 -4.40 -3.73 -3.09
N ILE A 42 -4.73 -4.39 -1.97
CA ILE A 42 -4.86 -5.85 -1.91
C ILE A 42 -5.96 -6.32 -2.87
N ASN A 43 -7.14 -5.70 -2.85
CA ASN A 43 -8.24 -6.07 -3.75
C ASN A 43 -7.90 -5.85 -5.23
N SER A 44 -7.17 -4.77 -5.55
CA SER A 44 -6.72 -4.47 -6.92
C SER A 44 -5.68 -5.48 -7.37
N ALA A 45 -4.72 -5.79 -6.52
CA ALA A 45 -3.68 -6.76 -6.80
C ALA A 45 -4.23 -8.18 -6.95
N GLN A 46 -5.23 -8.58 -6.15
CA GLN A 46 -5.92 -9.86 -6.30
C GLN A 46 -6.66 -9.98 -7.62
N GLN A 47 -7.26 -8.89 -8.13
CA GLN A 47 -7.87 -8.89 -9.47
C GLN A 47 -6.81 -9.11 -10.56
N ILE A 48 -5.65 -8.44 -10.44
CA ILE A 48 -4.54 -8.61 -11.38
C ILE A 48 -3.98 -10.04 -11.30
N SER A 49 -3.70 -10.54 -10.10
CA SER A 49 -3.22 -11.92 -9.88
C SER A 49 -4.19 -12.96 -10.46
N GLY A 50 -5.49 -12.79 -10.25
CA GLY A 50 -6.51 -13.66 -10.85
C GLY A 50 -6.49 -13.63 -12.38
N ALA A 51 -6.39 -12.43 -12.98
CA ALA A 51 -6.30 -12.27 -14.43
C ALA A 51 -5.00 -12.89 -14.99
N THR A 52 -3.86 -12.67 -14.34
CA THR A 52 -2.57 -13.26 -14.73
C THR A 52 -2.58 -14.78 -14.58
N ALA A 53 -3.24 -15.34 -13.56
CA ALA A 53 -3.36 -16.78 -13.37
C ALA A 53 -4.19 -17.44 -14.50
N LEU A 54 -5.27 -16.78 -14.95
CA LEU A 54 -6.05 -17.21 -16.11
C LEU A 54 -5.23 -17.11 -17.39
N PHE A 55 -4.60 -15.97 -17.65
CA PHE A 55 -3.69 -15.78 -18.79
C PHE A 55 -2.63 -16.89 -18.83
N ARG A 56 -2.00 -17.17 -17.71
CA ARG A 56 -0.95 -18.19 -17.60
C ARG A 56 -1.45 -19.59 -17.92
N THR A 57 -2.67 -19.91 -17.52
CA THR A 57 -3.29 -21.21 -17.77
C THR A 57 -3.58 -21.41 -19.25
N GLU A 58 -4.00 -20.36 -19.95
CA GLU A 58 -4.33 -20.41 -21.39
C GLU A 58 -3.09 -20.24 -22.29
N ASN A 59 -2.05 -19.55 -21.81
CA ASN A 59 -0.81 -19.28 -22.54
C ASN A 59 0.36 -20.21 -22.14
N SER A 60 0.08 -21.48 -21.87
CA SER A 60 1.09 -22.54 -21.64
C SER A 60 2.09 -22.26 -20.51
N GLY A 61 1.67 -21.54 -19.47
CA GLY A 61 2.52 -21.22 -18.32
C GLY A 61 3.29 -19.90 -18.44
N ASN A 62 3.13 -19.15 -19.54
CA ASN A 62 3.74 -17.84 -19.69
C ASN A 62 3.00 -16.77 -18.87
N ASN A 63 3.74 -15.88 -18.22
CA ASN A 63 3.17 -14.71 -17.57
C ASN A 63 2.91 -13.60 -18.60
N ALA A 64 1.93 -12.74 -18.32
CA ALA A 64 1.72 -11.54 -19.11
C ALA A 64 2.88 -10.57 -18.89
N ALA A 65 3.37 -9.93 -19.95
CA ALA A 65 4.50 -9.01 -19.89
C ALA A 65 4.11 -7.66 -19.27
N ASN A 66 2.83 -7.30 -19.29
CA ASN A 66 2.31 -6.06 -18.72
C ASN A 66 0.78 -6.11 -18.56
N ILE A 67 0.22 -5.15 -17.82
CA ILE A 67 -1.24 -5.07 -17.58
C ILE A 67 -2.04 -4.83 -18.87
N ALA A 68 -1.47 -4.16 -19.89
CA ALA A 68 -2.20 -3.88 -21.13
C ALA A 68 -2.47 -5.15 -21.95
N GLU A 69 -1.61 -6.16 -21.84
CA GLU A 69 -1.83 -7.48 -22.44
C GLU A 69 -3.05 -8.18 -21.82
N LEU A 70 -3.19 -8.13 -20.49
CA LEU A 70 -4.35 -8.69 -19.80
C LEU A 70 -5.67 -8.04 -20.24
N ILE A 71 -5.64 -6.75 -20.61
CA ILE A 71 -6.81 -6.05 -21.12
C ILE A 71 -7.08 -6.42 -22.58
N THR A 72 -6.04 -6.45 -23.40
CA THR A 72 -6.14 -6.76 -24.83
C THR A 72 -6.65 -8.18 -25.07
N GLU A 73 -6.21 -9.13 -24.23
CA GLU A 73 -6.66 -10.52 -24.26
C GLU A 73 -7.92 -10.78 -23.42
N ASN A 74 -8.56 -9.72 -22.89
CA ASN A 74 -9.86 -9.78 -22.22
C ASN A 74 -9.89 -10.61 -20.91
N TYR A 75 -8.74 -10.76 -20.23
CA TYR A 75 -8.67 -11.26 -18.84
C TYR A 75 -9.00 -10.17 -17.81
N LEU A 76 -8.85 -8.90 -18.19
CA LEU A 76 -9.11 -7.74 -17.35
C LEU A 76 -9.90 -6.70 -18.14
N GLN A 77 -10.98 -6.16 -17.58
CA GLN A 77 -11.80 -5.17 -18.29
C GLN A 77 -11.14 -3.78 -18.34
N ALA A 78 -10.40 -3.42 -17.30
CA ALA A 78 -9.68 -2.17 -17.17
C ALA A 78 -8.61 -2.31 -16.08
N VAL A 79 -7.61 -1.42 -16.08
CA VAL A 79 -6.63 -1.35 -14.99
C VAL A 79 -7.35 -1.03 -13.68
N PRO A 80 -7.20 -1.85 -12.62
CA PRO A 80 -7.79 -1.57 -11.32
C PRO A 80 -7.34 -0.22 -10.76
N THR A 81 -8.27 0.49 -10.14
CA THR A 81 -7.99 1.81 -9.58
C THR A 81 -7.19 1.69 -8.30
N ALA A 82 -5.98 2.24 -8.31
CA ALA A 82 -5.14 2.36 -7.12
C ALA A 82 -5.69 3.41 -6.13
N PRO A 83 -5.39 3.32 -4.83
CA PRO A 83 -5.73 4.39 -3.89
C PRO A 83 -4.98 5.69 -4.21
N ASN A 84 -5.47 6.81 -3.68
CA ASN A 84 -4.84 8.13 -3.89
C ASN A 84 -3.41 8.22 -3.36
N ASP A 85 -3.05 7.34 -2.41
CA ASP A 85 -1.70 7.23 -1.86
C ASP A 85 -0.73 6.48 -2.80
N ALA A 86 -1.18 6.02 -3.97
CA ALA A 86 -0.32 5.51 -5.02
C ALA A 86 0.01 6.63 -6.03
N THR A 87 1.28 6.72 -6.43
CA THR A 87 1.76 7.69 -7.44
C THR A 87 2.00 7.04 -8.80
N GLY A 88 2.24 5.74 -8.82
CA GLY A 88 2.50 4.97 -10.02
C GLY A 88 1.24 4.36 -10.66
N ALA A 89 1.45 3.64 -11.76
CA ALA A 89 0.47 2.73 -12.32
C ALA A 89 0.76 1.30 -11.84
N TRP A 90 -0.22 0.40 -11.96
CA TRP A 90 0.02 -1.02 -11.80
C TRP A 90 0.90 -1.53 -12.94
N GLU A 91 1.96 -2.22 -12.56
CA GLU A 91 2.92 -2.82 -13.48
C GLU A 91 3.18 -4.29 -13.11
N ILE A 92 3.69 -5.06 -14.06
CA ILE A 92 4.13 -6.44 -13.85
C ILE A 92 5.66 -6.46 -13.90
N GLY A 93 6.28 -7.25 -13.02
CA GLY A 93 7.71 -7.50 -13.07
C GLY A 93 8.18 -8.37 -11.91
N GLY A 94 9.37 -8.06 -11.38
CA GLY A 94 10.12 -8.95 -10.53
C GLY A 94 10.66 -10.17 -11.27
N VAL A 95 11.14 -11.16 -10.52
CA VAL A 95 11.75 -12.35 -11.12
C VAL A 95 10.71 -13.13 -11.94
N ASN A 96 10.96 -13.26 -13.25
CA ASN A 96 10.07 -13.91 -14.21
C ASN A 96 8.65 -13.32 -14.28
N ASP A 97 8.47 -12.01 -14.08
CA ASP A 97 7.15 -11.35 -14.17
C ASP A 97 6.12 -11.92 -13.18
N SER A 98 6.60 -12.38 -12.02
CA SER A 98 5.77 -13.06 -11.01
C SER A 98 5.10 -12.11 -10.01
N PHE A 99 5.26 -10.79 -10.19
CA PHE A 99 4.73 -9.79 -9.26
C PHE A 99 3.99 -8.69 -9.98
N ALA A 100 2.85 -8.27 -9.41
CA ALA A 100 2.22 -7.01 -9.72
C ALA A 100 2.69 -5.97 -8.67
N TYR A 101 3.14 -4.81 -9.11
CA TYR A 101 3.61 -3.77 -8.19
C TYR A 101 3.10 -2.38 -8.57
N ILE A 102 3.14 -1.48 -7.60
CA ILE A 102 2.75 -0.09 -7.76
C ILE A 102 3.54 0.80 -6.79
N GLN A 103 3.92 1.99 -7.24
CA GLN A 103 4.63 2.97 -6.42
C GLN A 103 3.68 3.67 -5.44
N LEU A 104 4.08 3.76 -4.17
CA LEU A 104 3.38 4.48 -3.11
C LEU A 104 3.96 5.90 -2.92
N SER A 105 3.12 6.84 -2.51
CA SER A 105 3.46 8.23 -2.25
C SER A 105 4.23 8.35 -0.93
N THR A 106 5.54 8.12 -0.95
CA THR A 106 6.43 8.57 0.15
C THR A 106 7.55 9.44 -0.38
N ALA A 107 8.08 10.29 0.51
CA ALA A 107 9.23 11.13 0.20
C ALA A 107 10.47 10.25 -0.06
N VAL A 108 11.04 10.42 -1.25
CA VAL A 108 12.31 9.80 -1.68
C VAL A 108 13.46 10.29 -0.79
N PRO A 109 14.43 9.43 -0.41
CA PRO A 109 14.62 8.04 -0.82
C PRO A 109 13.95 7.00 0.09
N ALA A 110 13.59 5.84 -0.46
CA ALA A 110 13.19 4.70 0.33
C ALA A 110 14.38 4.17 1.14
N THR A 111 14.42 4.53 2.41
CA THR A 111 15.25 3.86 3.41
C THR A 111 14.43 2.72 4.02
N PRO A 112 15.07 1.71 4.66
CA PRO A 112 14.34 0.70 5.43
C PRO A 112 13.36 1.32 6.44
N ALA A 113 13.76 2.43 7.07
CA ALA A 113 12.89 3.22 7.96
C ALA A 113 11.68 3.86 7.24
N ALA A 114 11.82 4.30 5.98
CA ALA A 114 10.71 4.84 5.22
C ALA A 114 9.67 3.78 4.82
N VAL A 115 10.09 2.51 4.72
CA VAL A 115 9.20 1.36 4.52
C VAL A 115 8.42 1.10 5.82
N SER A 116 9.11 1.02 6.96
CA SER A 116 8.49 0.71 8.26
C SER A 116 7.71 1.85 8.90
N ASP A 117 7.95 3.11 8.52
CA ASP A 117 7.17 4.26 8.98
C ASP A 117 5.91 4.51 8.11
N ASN A 118 5.76 3.83 6.96
CA ASN A 118 4.61 4.01 6.10
C ASN A 118 3.36 3.29 6.67
N ALA A 119 2.30 4.04 6.94
CA ALA A 119 1.09 3.51 7.56
C ALA A 119 0.34 2.45 6.72
N ILE A 120 0.50 2.43 5.40
CA ILE A 120 -0.06 1.38 4.53
C ILE A 120 0.78 0.11 4.67
N CYS A 121 2.10 0.24 4.62
CA CYS A 121 3.02 -0.89 4.73
C CYS A 121 2.98 -1.56 6.09
N VAL A 122 2.95 -0.79 7.19
CA VAL A 122 2.79 -1.35 8.54
C VAL A 122 1.53 -2.20 8.66
N ARG A 123 0.46 -1.82 7.96
CA ARG A 123 -0.79 -2.59 7.99
C ARG A 123 -0.72 -3.81 7.09
N ALA A 124 -0.21 -3.65 5.86
CA ALA A 124 -0.02 -4.76 4.95
C ALA A 124 0.82 -5.87 5.60
N GLU A 125 1.89 -5.49 6.31
CA GLU A 125 2.70 -6.46 7.05
C GLU A 125 1.97 -7.11 8.22
N ALA A 126 1.08 -6.39 8.90
CA ALA A 126 0.23 -6.99 9.92
C ALA A 126 -0.70 -8.07 9.35
N ASP A 127 -1.15 -7.92 8.10
CA ASP A 127 -2.00 -8.90 7.40
C ASP A 127 -1.20 -10.13 6.92
N ASN A 128 0.10 -9.99 6.65
CA ASN A 128 1.00 -11.11 6.34
C ASN A 128 1.33 -11.99 7.58
N GLY A 129 1.26 -11.41 8.77
CA GLY A 129 1.45 -12.11 10.04
C GLY A 129 2.64 -11.59 10.86
N PRO A 130 2.95 -12.24 12.01
CA PRO A 130 3.77 -11.63 13.06
C PRO A 130 5.27 -11.43 12.76
N THR A 131 5.79 -11.82 11.59
CA THR A 131 7.25 -11.84 11.36
C THR A 131 7.70 -11.55 9.92
N THR A 132 6.99 -10.72 9.15
CA THR A 132 7.37 -10.47 7.74
C THR A 132 7.86 -9.05 7.45
N ASN A 133 8.22 -8.25 8.48
CA ASN A 133 9.05 -7.06 8.28
C ASN A 133 10.47 -7.47 7.80
N ASP A 134 10.56 -8.03 6.61
CA ASP A 134 11.77 -7.92 5.81
C ASP A 134 11.66 -6.51 5.23
N GLU A 135 12.32 -5.53 5.86
CA GLU A 135 12.48 -4.18 5.30
C GLU A 135 13.35 -4.29 4.03
N ALA A 136 12.82 -4.95 3.01
CA ALA A 136 13.55 -5.42 1.86
C ALA A 136 13.73 -4.23 0.93
N THR A 137 14.97 -3.72 0.93
CA THR A 137 15.41 -2.81 -0.11
C THR A 137 15.93 -3.62 -1.28
N VAL A 138 15.36 -3.42 -2.46
CA VAL A 138 15.82 -4.02 -3.72
C VAL A 138 16.63 -3.01 -4.54
N ALA A 139 17.52 -3.52 -5.39
CA ALA A 139 18.33 -2.68 -6.26
C ALA A 139 17.51 -2.12 -7.43
N ASP A 140 16.56 -2.92 -7.94
CA ASP A 140 15.65 -2.57 -9.02
C ASP A 140 14.34 -3.39 -8.93
N LEU A 141 13.33 -2.98 -9.69
CA LEU A 141 12.03 -3.64 -9.75
C LEU A 141 12.04 -5.02 -10.41
N ALA A 142 13.07 -5.35 -11.21
CA ALA A 142 13.21 -6.68 -11.82
C ALA A 142 13.72 -7.72 -10.82
N SER A 143 14.38 -7.26 -9.74
CA SER A 143 14.94 -8.10 -8.67
C SER A 143 13.98 -8.38 -7.51
N ILE A 144 12.72 -7.96 -7.61
CA ILE A 144 11.72 -8.20 -6.57
C ILE A 144 11.58 -9.70 -6.27
N THR A 145 11.74 -10.04 -4.99
CA THR A 145 11.48 -11.36 -4.43
C THR A 145 10.84 -11.21 -3.05
N LEU A 146 9.85 -12.05 -2.74
CA LEU A 146 9.21 -12.11 -1.42
C LEU A 146 9.60 -13.39 -0.69
N ALA A 147 9.61 -13.34 0.63
CA ALA A 147 9.81 -14.51 1.48
C ALA A 147 8.75 -15.59 1.19
N THR A 148 9.11 -16.86 1.44
CA THR A 148 8.20 -17.98 1.15
C THR A 148 6.96 -17.90 2.05
N GLY A 149 5.77 -17.93 1.44
CA GLY A 149 4.50 -17.81 2.17
C GLY A 149 3.99 -16.38 2.31
N VAL A 150 4.76 -15.38 1.85
CA VAL A 150 4.35 -13.97 1.84
C VAL A 150 3.69 -13.64 0.49
N PRO A 151 2.38 -13.32 0.47
CA PRO A 151 1.65 -13.01 -0.76
C PRO A 151 1.92 -11.60 -1.28
N PHE A 152 2.26 -10.64 -0.41
CA PHE A 152 2.55 -9.27 -0.78
C PHE A 152 3.45 -8.62 0.27
N ASP A 153 4.13 -7.53 -0.08
CA ASP A 153 4.99 -6.79 0.85
C ASP A 153 5.23 -5.37 0.32
N CYS A 154 5.73 -4.49 1.18
CA CYS A 154 6.25 -3.20 0.80
C CYS A 154 7.77 -3.23 0.66
N LEU A 155 8.27 -2.75 -0.48
CA LEU A 155 9.67 -2.78 -0.84
C LEU A 155 10.21 -1.37 -1.07
N GLY A 156 11.41 -1.10 -0.57
CA GLY A 156 12.15 0.10 -0.94
C GLY A 156 12.99 -0.16 -2.19
N VAL A 157 12.86 0.65 -3.23
CA VAL A 157 13.75 0.59 -4.39
C VAL A 157 14.76 1.72 -4.30
N THR A 158 16.04 1.36 -4.36
CA THR A 158 17.15 2.31 -4.19
C THR A 158 17.11 3.37 -5.29
N GLY A 159 16.83 4.62 -4.92
CA GLY A 159 16.79 5.75 -5.86
C GLY A 159 15.44 6.00 -6.54
N GLU A 160 14.44 5.14 -6.33
CA GLU A 160 13.11 5.31 -6.94
C GLU A 160 11.99 5.58 -5.92
N GLY A 161 11.99 4.90 -4.77
CA GLY A 161 10.97 5.10 -3.73
C GLY A 161 10.38 3.80 -3.19
N LEU A 162 9.20 3.92 -2.59
CA LEU A 162 8.49 2.82 -1.94
C LEU A 162 7.49 2.19 -2.90
N TYR A 163 7.42 0.87 -2.91
CA TYR A 163 6.53 0.10 -3.77
C TYR A 163 5.75 -0.92 -2.95
N PHE A 164 4.49 -1.13 -3.30
CA PHE A 164 3.73 -2.29 -2.87
C PHE A 164 3.84 -3.36 -3.95
N ALA A 165 4.26 -4.57 -3.59
CA ALA A 165 4.39 -5.69 -4.51
C ALA A 165 3.51 -6.86 -4.06
N PHE A 166 2.83 -7.51 -5.01
CA PHE A 166 1.95 -8.64 -4.78
C PHE A 166 2.33 -9.80 -5.70
N LYS A 167 2.45 -11.00 -5.15
CA LYS A 167 2.84 -12.21 -5.86
C LYS A 167 1.66 -12.79 -6.65
N MET A 168 1.90 -13.14 -7.92
CA MET A 168 0.90 -13.67 -8.84
C MET A 168 1.03 -15.18 -9.09
#